data_AF-A0A6I7F0X7-F1
#
_entry.id   AF-A0A6I7F0X7-F1
#
_cell.length_a   1.000
_cell.length_b   1.000
_cell.length_c   1.000
_cell.angle_alpha   90.00
_cell.angle_beta   90.00
_cell.angle_gamma   90.00
#
_symmetry.space_group_name_H-M   'P 1'
#
loop_
_entity.id
_entity.type
_entity.pdbx_description
1 polymer ?
#
loop_
_entity_poly.entity_id
_entity_poly.type
_entity_poly.pdbx_seq_one_letter_code
_entity_poly.pdbx_strand_id
1 'polypeptide(L)' 'MNFFRRKRERSLCFHEWKICDFGVDYEYNGFSEDAVDYYEIGCSKCGTIRKIDEYELSRMCSTGMIARDSE' A
#
# COMPACT_ATOMS: atom_id res chain seq x y z
N MET A 1 -14.43 13.03 -26.91
CA MET A 1 -15.04 12.14 -25.89
C MET A 1 -14.00 11.90 -24.81
N ASN A 2 -14.28 12.33 -23.58
CA ASN A 2 -13.28 12.41 -22.51
C ASN A 2 -12.88 11.02 -21.97
N PHE A 3 -11.61 10.67 -22.10
CA PHE A 3 -10.99 9.48 -21.51
C PHE A 3 -10.63 9.71 -20.04
N PHE A 4 -11.64 9.80 -19.17
CA PHE A 4 -11.41 9.68 -17.73
C PHE A 4 -11.32 8.19 -17.37
N ARG A 5 -10.14 7.58 -17.59
CA ARG A 5 -9.74 6.38 -16.84
C ARG A 5 -9.64 6.80 -15.37
N ARG A 6 -10.75 6.79 -14.64
CA ARG A 6 -10.71 6.82 -13.17
C ARG A 6 -9.87 5.60 -12.78
N LYS A 7 -8.64 5.82 -12.28
CA LYS A 7 -7.95 4.83 -11.45
C LYS A 7 -9.03 4.36 -10.46
N ARG A 8 -9.43 3.08 -10.54
CA ARG A 8 -10.34 2.51 -9.54
C ARG A 8 -9.68 2.78 -8.21
N GLU A 9 -10.16 3.78 -7.47
CA GLU A 9 -9.85 3.92 -6.06
C GLU A 9 -10.31 2.59 -5.46
N ARG A 10 -9.36 1.68 -5.25
CA ARG A 10 -9.61 0.47 -4.48
C ARG A 10 -9.83 0.98 -3.06
N SER A 11 -11.09 1.29 -2.76
CA SER A 11 -11.50 1.82 -1.47
C SER A 11 -10.94 0.93 -0.39
N LEU A 12 -10.16 1.52 0.52
CA LEU A 12 -9.71 0.81 1.72
C LEU A 12 -10.97 0.39 2.48
N CYS A 13 -11.09 -0.90 2.78
CA CYS A 13 -12.12 -1.36 3.70
C CYS A 13 -11.71 -1.03 5.14
N PHE A 14 -12.68 -0.80 6.00
CA PHE A 14 -12.50 -0.49 7.43
C PHE A 14 -12.18 -1.74 8.28
N HIS A 15 -11.59 -2.76 7.67
CA HIS A 15 -11.16 -3.97 8.36
C HIS A 15 -9.71 -3.84 8.82
N GLU A 16 -9.28 -4.79 9.65
CA GLU A 16 -7.88 -4.92 10.01
C GLU A 16 -7.03 -5.32 8.80
N TRP A 17 -5.96 -4.57 8.59
CA TRP A 17 -4.93 -4.83 7.60
C TRP A 17 -3.68 -5.37 8.30
N LYS A 18 -2.90 -6.18 7.59
CA LYS A 18 -1.64 -6.73 8.06
C LYS A 18 -0.57 -6.56 7.01
N ILE A 19 0.67 -6.39 7.44
CA ILE A 19 1.82 -6.42 6.53
C ILE A 19 1.99 -7.87 6.07
N CYS A 20 2.01 -8.07 4.76
CA CYS A 20 2.19 -9.38 4.14
C CYS A 20 3.59 -9.56 3.57
N ASP A 21 4.14 -8.52 2.95
CA ASP A 21 5.46 -8.59 2.32
C ASP A 21 6.11 -7.19 2.24
N PHE A 22 7.41 -7.18 1.96
CA PHE A 22 8.20 -5.98 1.68
C PHE A 22 8.98 -6.18 0.38
N GLY A 23 8.95 -5.18 -0.49
CA GLY A 23 9.62 -5.25 -1.79
C GLY A 23 10.20 -3.91 -2.21
N VAL A 24 11.00 -3.96 -3.27
CA VAL A 24 11.62 -2.80 -3.90
C VAL A 24 11.19 -2.77 -5.36
N ASP A 25 10.65 -1.64 -5.81
CA ASP A 25 10.36 -1.38 -7.21
C ASP A 25 11.41 -0.42 -7.78
N TYR A 26 11.56 -0.38 -9.10
CA TYR A 26 12.50 0.53 -9.76
C TYR A 26 11.69 1.44 -10.67
N GLU A 27 11.52 2.69 -10.24
CA GLU A 27 10.79 3.69 -11.01
C GLU A 27 11.78 4.54 -11.83
N TYR A 28 11.56 4.60 -13.14
CA TYR A 28 12.38 5.43 -14.03
C TYR A 28 11.89 6.89 -14.00
N ASN A 29 12.69 7.78 -13.42
CA ASN A 29 12.34 9.20 -13.27
C ASN A 29 12.81 10.08 -14.45
N GLY A 30 13.18 9.49 -15.58
CA GLY A 30 13.63 10.24 -16.77
C GLY A 30 15.14 10.51 -16.82
N PHE A 31 15.87 10.28 -15.71
CA PHE A 31 17.31 10.46 -15.60
C PHE A 31 18.02 9.22 -15.06
N SER A 32 17.42 8.56 -14.07
CA SER A 32 17.91 7.33 -13.42
C SER A 32 16.74 6.42 -13.02
N GLU A 33 17.06 5.16 -12.75
CA GLU A 33 16.16 4.25 -12.04
C GLU A 33 16.36 4.46 -10.55
N ASP A 34 15.30 4.88 -9.87
CA ASP A 34 15.29 5.05 -8.43
C ASP A 34 14.64 3.82 -7.80
N ALA A 35 15.34 3.20 -6.85
CA ALA A 35 14.80 2.13 -6.04
C ALA A 35 13.78 2.71 -5.05
N VAL A 36 12.53 2.26 -5.13
CA VAL A 36 11.43 2.69 -4.26
C VAL A 36 10.95 1.50 -3.45
N ASP A 37 11.16 1.60 -2.15
CA ASP A 37 10.69 0.61 -1.18
C ASP A 37 9.16 0.68 -1.03
N TYR A 38 8.51 -0.48 -1.00
CA TYR A 38 7.08 -0.60 -0.75
C TYR A 38 6.76 -1.76 0.19
N TYR A 39 5.67 -1.60 0.92
CA TYR A 39 5.08 -2.62 1.77
C TYR A 39 3.80 -3.15 1.11
N GLU A 40 3.67 -4.46 1.01
CA GLU A 40 2.40 -5.09 0.68
C GLU A 40 1.59 -5.33 1.95
N ILE A 41 0.41 -4.73 2.00
CA ILE A 41 -0.57 -4.94 3.05
C ILE A 41 -1.76 -5.75 2.52
N GLY A 42 -2.22 -6.69 3.34
CA GLY A 42 -3.37 -7.53 3.07
C GLY A 42 -4.47 -7.33 4.11
N CYS A 43 -5.70 -7.18 3.66
CA CYS A 43 -6.87 -7.23 4.54
C CYS A 43 -7.24 -8.69 4.83
N SER A 44 -7.21 -9.09 6.10
CA SER A 44 -7.49 -10.47 6.50
C SER A 44 -8.94 -10.91 6.24
N LYS A 45 -9.88 -9.98 6.10
CA LYS A 45 -11.30 -10.28 5.83
C LYS A 45 -11.68 -10.26 4.36
N CYS A 46 -11.15 -9.30 3.59
CA CYS A 46 -11.52 -9.11 2.19
C CYS A 46 -10.56 -9.81 1.22
N GLY A 47 -9.39 -10.28 1.69
CA GLY A 47 -8.32 -10.78 0.83
C GLY A 47 -7.77 -9.72 -0.13
N THR A 48 -8.03 -8.44 0.14
CA THR A 48 -7.55 -7.33 -0.69
C THR A 48 -6.11 -7.05 -0.35
N ILE A 49 -5.25 -7.00 -1.36
CA ILE A 49 -3.83 -6.67 -1.24
C ILE A 49 -3.55 -5.31 -1.87
N ARG A 50 -2.69 -4.52 -1.25
CA ARG A 50 -2.28 -3.20 -1.71
C ARG A 50 -0.80 -2.93 -1.38
N LYS A 51 -0.10 -2.30 -2.31
CA LYS A 51 1.23 -1.72 -2.09
C LYS A 51 1.09 -0.32 -1.54
N ILE A 52 1.82 -0.01 -0.48
CA ILE A 52 1.86 1.30 0.17
C ILE A 52 3.32 1.66 0.48
N ASP A 53 3.63 2.94 0.53
CA ASP A 53 4.94 3.43 0.95
C ASP A 53 5.09 3.47 2.49
N GLU A 54 6.29 3.77 2.97
CA GLU A 54 6.61 3.87 4.40
C GLU A 54 5.74 4.92 5.14
N TYR A 55 5.45 6.05 4.49
CA TYR A 55 4.63 7.11 5.09
C TYR A 55 3.18 6.68 5.22
N GLU A 56 2.59 6.07 4.18
CA GLU A 56 1.26 5.46 4.25
C GLU A 56 1.19 4.38 5.34
N LEU A 57 2.21 3.51 5.43
CA LEU A 57 2.27 2.46 6.46
C LEU A 57 2.28 3.06 7.87
N SER A 58 3.18 4.03 8.12
CA SER A 58 3.30 4.70 9.41
C SER A 58 1.99 5.36 9.84
N ARG A 59 1.30 6.01 8.88
CA ARG A 59 -0.01 6.62 9.12
C ARG A 59 -1.07 5.58 9.46
N MET A 60 -1.16 4.48 8.71
CA MET A 60 -2.14 3.42 8.92
C MET A 60 -1.90 2.64 10.23
N CYS A 61 -0.64 2.47 10.63
CA CYS A 61 -0.28 1.94 11.94
C CYS A 61 -0.72 2.90 13.06
N SER A 62 -0.48 4.20 12.89
CA SER A 62 -0.85 5.23 13.88
C SER A 62 -2.36 5.38 14.06
N THR A 63 -3.14 5.11 13.01
CA THR A 63 -4.62 5.09 13.09
C THR A 63 -5.19 3.75 13.55
N GLY A 64 -4.34 2.75 13.82
CA GLY A 64 -4.77 1.41 14.23
C GLY A 64 -5.43 0.59 13.13
N MET A 65 -5.28 0.98 11.86
CA MET A 65 -5.81 0.21 10.72
C MET A 65 -4.96 -1.02 10.41
N ILE A 66 -3.65 -0.94 10.68
CA ILE A 66 -2.73 -2.06 10.55
C ILE A 66 -2.37 -2.56 11.94
N ALA A 67 -2.64 -3.84 12.20
CA ALA A 67 -2.15 -4.49 13.40
C ALA A 67 -0.63 -4.62 13.27
N ARG A 68 0.11 -3.91 14.14
CA ARG A 68 1.50 -4.27 14.40
C ARG A 68 1.42 -5.56 15.22
N ASP A 69 1.90 -6.67 14.68
CA ASP A 69 2.14 -7.88 15.47
C ASP A 69 2.97 -7.42 16.68
N SER A 70 2.27 -7.28 17.81
CA SER A 70 2.87 -6.94 19.08
C SER A 70 3.21 -8.30 19.65
N GLU A 71 4.52 -8.61 19.67
CA GLU A 71 5.08 -9.81 20.29
C GLU A 71 4.49 -10.09 21.68
#